data_AF-A0A3B9X0H0-F1
#
_entry.id   AF-A0A3B9X0H0-F1
#
_cell.length_a   1.000
_cell.length_b   1.000
_cell.length_c   1.000
_cell.angle_alpha   90.00
_cell.angle_beta   90.00
_cell.angle_gamma   90.00
#
_symmetry.space_group_name_H-M   'P 1'
#
loop_
_entity.id
_entity.type
_entity.pdbx_description
1 polymer ?
#
loop_
_entity_poly.entity_id
_entity_poly.type
_entity_poly.pdbx_seq_one_letter_code
_entity_poly.pdbx_strand_id
1 'polypeptide(L)'
;MAERILSLDEFNLSPTQAPAQAPAPKAQTFGVIEGTEKKKDPFTGEQNKAAGFSLRMMEANANMNSVMDSGFNPINFKDKILIEQGPFVPEFAENYLVSGKTQVFDNAALDFAMSVLRKESGAALTAEETALMFQLYIPEAGDKPEEIAQKRRARKLQVVSMKSMAGKAFDRAEKDLAESDDGGAPQIEALEILKKRAQTNPELANKLRERGLIE
;
A
#
# COMPACT_ATOMS: atom_id res chain seq x y z
N MET A 1 52.92 42.57 -42.75
CA MET A 1 51.79 42.02 -41.98
C MET A 1 51.22 43.16 -41.16
N ALA A 2 50.05 43.66 -41.52
CA ALA A 2 49.34 44.70 -40.77
C ALA A 2 47.93 44.17 -40.52
N GLU A 3 47.59 43.95 -39.26
CA GLU A 3 46.27 43.52 -38.83
C GLU A 3 45.29 44.67 -39.00
N ARG A 4 44.28 44.46 -39.86
CA ARG A 4 43.19 45.42 -40.06
C ARG A 4 42.20 45.24 -38.90
N ILE A 5 42.23 46.16 -37.95
CA ILE A 5 41.26 46.26 -36.87
C ILE A 5 39.96 46.81 -37.48
N LEU A 6 38.84 46.10 -37.34
CA LEU A 6 37.52 46.55 -37.76
C LEU A 6 37.17 47.89 -37.07
N SER A 7 36.67 48.86 -37.84
CA SER A 7 36.20 50.13 -37.27
C SER A 7 34.86 49.94 -36.55
N LEU A 8 34.58 50.80 -35.57
CA LEU A 8 33.30 50.81 -34.81
C LEU A 8 32.06 50.93 -35.70
N ASP A 9 32.21 51.50 -36.90
CA ASP A 9 31.12 51.64 -37.88
C ASP A 9 30.80 50.32 -38.61
N GLU A 10 31.81 49.46 -38.84
CA GLU A 10 31.62 48.13 -39.47
C GLU A 10 30.97 47.11 -38.51
N PHE A 11 31.12 47.28 -37.18
CA PHE A 11 30.45 46.43 -36.18
C PHE A 11 28.95 46.70 -36.08
N ASN A 12 28.54 47.97 -36.22
CA ASN A 12 27.13 48.38 -36.10
C ASN A 12 26.27 48.10 -37.35
N LEU A 13 26.89 47.69 -38.46
CA LEU A 13 26.19 47.36 -39.72
C LEU A 13 26.02 45.86 -39.96
N SER A 14 26.45 45.00 -39.03
CA SER A 14 26.19 43.55 -39.14
C SER A 14 24.72 43.24 -38.79
N PRO A 15 23.94 42.61 -39.69
CA PRO A 15 22.58 42.21 -39.42
C PRO A 15 22.61 40.90 -38.62
N THR A 16 22.93 40.99 -37.34
CA THR A 16 22.58 39.93 -36.38
C THR A 16 21.54 40.47 -35.43
N GLN A 17 20.41 40.92 -36.00
CA GLN A 17 19.19 40.99 -35.22
C GLN A 17 18.74 39.54 -34.98
N ALA A 18 18.82 39.10 -33.73
CA ALA A 18 18.02 37.96 -33.29
C ALA A 18 16.57 38.22 -33.75
N PRO A 19 15.87 37.22 -34.31
CA PRO A 19 14.50 37.43 -34.78
C PRO A 19 13.70 38.02 -33.63
N ALA A 20 13.05 39.16 -33.87
CA ALA A 20 12.15 39.77 -32.92
C ALA A 20 11.14 38.70 -32.47
N GLN A 21 11.24 38.29 -31.20
CA GLN A 21 10.26 37.37 -30.63
C GLN A 21 8.90 38.03 -30.78
N ALA A 22 8.02 37.40 -31.55
CA ALA A 22 6.62 37.78 -31.60
C ALA A 22 6.10 37.89 -30.16
N PRO A 23 5.26 38.89 -29.82
CA PRO A 23 4.73 39.00 -28.48
C PRO A 23 4.08 37.67 -28.09
N ALA A 24 4.53 37.09 -26.97
CA ALA A 24 3.97 35.86 -26.46
C ALA A 24 2.44 36.00 -26.40
N PRO A 25 1.67 35.02 -26.90
CA PRO A 25 0.21 35.09 -26.81
C PRO A 25 -0.14 35.28 -25.33
N LYS A 26 -0.88 36.35 -25.02
CA LYS A 26 -1.37 36.61 -23.67
C LYS A 26 -2.01 35.32 -23.17
N ALA A 27 -1.50 34.77 -22.06
CA ALA A 27 -2.08 33.60 -21.43
C ALA A 27 -3.58 33.83 -21.30
N GLN A 28 -4.37 33.06 -22.06
CA GLN A 28 -5.81 33.09 -21.91
C GLN A 28 -6.09 32.55 -20.52
N THR A 29 -6.44 33.43 -19.60
CA THR A 29 -7.00 33.04 -18.32
C THR A 29 -8.34 32.41 -18.63
N PHE A 30 -8.35 31.09 -18.78
CA PHE A 30 -9.60 30.33 -18.79
C PHE A 30 -10.31 30.68 -17.49
N GLY A 31 -11.46 31.33 -17.59
CA GLY A 31 -12.30 31.62 -16.42
C GLY A 31 -12.59 30.32 -15.68
N VAL A 32 -12.56 30.39 -14.34
CA VAL A 32 -12.94 29.25 -13.49
C VAL A 32 -14.32 28.77 -13.94
N ILE A 33 -14.43 27.51 -14.36
CA ILE A 33 -15.72 26.90 -14.70
C ILE A 33 -16.51 26.82 -13.39
N GLU A 34 -17.67 27.47 -13.34
CA GLU A 34 -18.57 27.47 -12.19
C GLU A 34 -18.86 26.01 -11.76
N GLY A 35 -18.60 25.68 -10.49
CA GLY A 35 -18.66 24.30 -9.98
C GLY A 35 -17.34 23.52 -9.96
N THR A 36 -16.24 24.07 -10.48
CA THR A 36 -14.88 23.49 -10.34
C THR A 36 -14.03 24.14 -9.25
N GLU A 37 -14.65 24.93 -8.37
CA GLU A 37 -13.97 25.58 -7.28
C GLU A 37 -13.33 24.52 -6.37
N LYS A 38 -11.99 24.48 -6.35
CA LYS A 38 -11.25 23.68 -5.37
C LYS A 38 -11.59 24.23 -3.99
N LYS A 39 -12.57 23.62 -3.32
CA LYS A 39 -12.77 23.82 -1.88
C LYS A 39 -11.43 23.52 -1.22
N LYS A 40 -10.85 24.53 -0.58
CA LYS A 40 -9.54 24.40 0.06
C LYS A 40 -9.64 23.29 1.10
N ASP A 41 -8.84 22.23 0.90
CA ASP A 41 -8.77 21.14 1.85
C ASP A 41 -8.34 21.70 3.22
N PRO A 42 -9.06 21.40 4.32
CA PRO A 42 -8.68 21.84 5.66
C PRO A 42 -7.33 21.27 6.13
N PHE A 43 -6.81 20.23 5.46
CA PHE A 43 -5.54 19.58 5.80
C PHE A 43 -4.48 19.83 4.73
N THR A 44 -3.22 19.78 5.17
CA THR A 44 -2.08 19.87 4.26
C THR A 44 -1.98 18.61 3.39
N GLY A 45 -1.34 18.75 2.22
CA GLY A 45 -1.07 17.58 1.37
C GLY A 45 -0.24 16.50 2.06
N GLU A 46 0.61 16.89 3.02
CA GLU A 46 1.38 15.95 3.84
C GLU A 46 0.50 15.16 4.82
N GLN A 47 -0.42 15.84 5.52
CA GLN A 47 -1.38 15.21 6.42
C GLN A 47 -2.30 14.24 5.67
N ASN A 48 -2.76 14.62 4.48
CA ASN A 48 -3.60 13.76 3.64
C ASN A 48 -2.85 12.51 3.15
N LYS A 49 -1.60 12.66 2.72
CA LYS A 49 -0.76 11.52 2.33
C LYS A 49 -0.49 10.61 3.51
N ALA A 50 -0.13 11.17 4.66
CA ALA A 50 0.08 10.40 5.89
C ALA A 50 -1.19 9.65 6.31
N ALA A 51 -2.37 10.25 6.18
CA ALA A 51 -3.64 9.58 6.45
C ALA A 51 -3.82 8.34 5.55
N GLY A 52 -3.67 8.49 4.23
CA GLY A 52 -3.77 7.37 3.30
C GLY A 52 -2.75 6.25 3.58
N PHE A 53 -1.48 6.60 3.83
CA PHE A 53 -0.47 5.59 4.17
C PHE A 53 -0.75 4.91 5.51
N SER A 54 -1.23 5.64 6.52
CA SER A 54 -1.56 5.03 7.81
C SER A 54 -2.69 4.01 7.72
N LEU A 55 -3.73 4.25 6.90
CA LEU A 55 -4.80 3.28 6.68
C LEU A 55 -4.27 1.99 6.03
N ARG A 56 -3.46 2.13 4.96
CA ARG A 56 -2.83 0.98 4.30
C ARG A 56 -1.94 0.18 5.26
N MET A 57 -1.17 0.87 6.09
CA MET A 57 -0.32 0.22 7.09
C MET A 57 -1.12 -0.48 8.18
N MET A 58 -2.26 0.09 8.60
CA MET A 58 -3.16 -0.54 9.57
C MET A 58 -3.74 -1.82 9.01
N GLU A 59 -4.28 -1.77 7.79
CA GLU A 59 -4.85 -2.93 7.10
C GLU A 59 -3.78 -4.01 6.86
N ALA A 60 -2.63 -3.63 6.30
CA ALA A 60 -1.52 -4.53 6.07
C ALA A 60 -1.04 -5.21 7.36
N ASN A 61 -0.85 -4.44 8.43
CA ASN A 61 -0.45 -5.01 9.72
C ASN A 61 -1.54 -5.94 10.30
N ALA A 62 -2.82 -5.61 10.13
CA ALA A 62 -3.92 -6.48 10.54
C ALA A 62 -3.94 -7.81 9.75
N ASN A 63 -3.79 -7.74 8.43
CA ASN A 63 -3.75 -8.92 7.56
C ASN A 63 -2.55 -9.83 7.88
N MET A 64 -1.36 -9.25 8.06
CA MET A 64 -0.18 -10.01 8.47
C MET A 64 -0.38 -10.70 9.82
N ASN A 65 -0.88 -9.98 10.83
CA ASN A 65 -1.10 -10.55 12.15
C ASN A 65 -2.20 -11.62 12.12
N SER A 66 -3.29 -11.41 11.37
CA SER A 66 -4.35 -12.41 11.18
C SER A 66 -3.82 -13.72 10.61
N VAL A 67 -2.96 -13.64 9.58
CA VAL A 67 -2.31 -14.81 8.99
C VAL A 67 -1.43 -15.52 10.03
N MET A 68 -0.55 -14.78 10.72
CA MET A 68 0.38 -15.34 11.69
C MET A 68 -0.31 -15.92 12.94
N ASP A 69 -1.31 -15.22 13.46
CA ASP A 69 -2.05 -15.61 14.67
C ASP A 69 -3.00 -16.80 14.38
N SER A 70 -3.27 -17.11 13.10
CA SER A 70 -3.99 -18.33 12.70
C SER A 70 -3.19 -19.63 12.90
N GLY A 71 -1.98 -19.54 13.46
CA GLY A 71 -1.03 -20.66 13.58
C GLY A 71 -0.32 -21.00 12.27
N PHE A 72 -0.60 -20.25 11.20
CA PHE A 72 0.12 -20.35 9.95
C PHE A 72 1.39 -19.52 10.02
N ASN A 73 2.54 -20.16 9.78
CA ASN A 73 3.80 -19.44 9.66
C ASN A 73 4.15 -19.30 8.18
N PRO A 74 3.96 -18.10 7.60
CA PRO A 74 4.26 -17.86 6.19
C PRO A 74 5.74 -18.05 5.83
N ILE A 75 6.59 -18.23 6.85
CA ILE A 75 8.04 -18.05 6.74
C ILE A 75 8.81 -19.33 7.09
N ASN A 76 8.15 -20.29 7.73
CA ASN A 76 8.78 -21.53 8.14
C ASN A 76 8.00 -22.73 7.58
N PHE A 77 8.65 -23.51 6.73
CA PHE A 77 8.06 -24.67 6.06
C PHE A 77 7.57 -25.75 7.05
N LYS A 78 8.03 -25.72 8.30
CA LYS A 78 7.62 -26.66 9.36
C LYS A 78 6.15 -26.51 9.76
N ASP A 79 5.53 -25.34 9.64
CA ASP A 79 4.09 -25.18 9.96
C ASP A 79 3.17 -25.57 8.78
N LYS A 80 3.75 -25.82 7.60
CA LYS A 80 3.08 -26.56 6.54
C LYS A 80 2.70 -27.98 7.00
N ILE A 81 3.47 -28.56 7.93
CA ILE A 81 3.28 -29.91 8.48
C ILE A 81 2.21 -29.97 9.59
N LEU A 82 1.93 -28.85 10.27
CA LEU A 82 0.95 -28.86 11.38
C LEU A 82 -0.51 -28.78 10.88
N ILE A 83 -0.74 -28.21 9.69
CA ILE A 83 -2.03 -28.31 8.97
C ILE A 83 -2.24 -29.74 8.44
N GLU A 84 -1.16 -30.40 8.01
CA GLU A 84 -1.07 -31.78 7.51
C GLU A 84 -1.61 -32.83 8.52
N GLN A 85 -1.63 -32.52 9.82
CA GLN A 85 -2.12 -33.44 10.87
C GLN A 85 -3.59 -33.22 11.27
N GLY A 86 -4.29 -32.27 10.63
CA GLY A 86 -5.73 -32.11 10.81
C GLY A 86 -6.48 -33.30 10.21
N PRO A 87 -7.33 -34.02 10.96
CA PRO A 87 -8.08 -35.13 10.39
C PRO A 87 -9.05 -34.58 9.32
N PHE A 88 -8.82 -34.97 8.06
CA PHE A 88 -9.65 -34.69 6.88
C PHE A 88 -9.52 -33.31 6.20
N VAL A 89 -8.32 -32.88 5.82
CA VAL A 89 -8.16 -31.89 4.72
C VAL A 89 -7.56 -32.59 3.49
N PRO A 90 -8.26 -32.67 2.35
CA PRO A 90 -7.67 -33.16 1.12
C PRO A 90 -6.47 -32.31 0.70
N GLU A 91 -5.38 -32.95 0.28
CA GLU A 91 -4.07 -32.31 -0.03
C GLU A 91 -4.18 -31.10 -0.99
N PHE A 92 -5.10 -31.15 -1.96
CA PHE A 92 -5.33 -30.03 -2.89
C PHE A 92 -5.95 -28.79 -2.21
N ALA A 93 -6.81 -28.98 -1.21
CA ALA A 93 -7.47 -27.91 -0.47
C ALA A 93 -6.51 -27.29 0.56
N GLU A 94 -5.66 -28.11 1.16
CA GLU A 94 -4.57 -27.66 2.02
C GLU A 94 -3.59 -26.76 1.27
N ASN A 95 -3.08 -27.23 0.12
CA ASN A 95 -2.17 -26.44 -0.71
C ASN A 95 -2.78 -25.11 -1.17
N TYR A 96 -4.07 -25.10 -1.52
CA TYR A 96 -4.78 -23.88 -1.91
C TYR A 96 -4.92 -22.91 -0.73
N LEU A 97 -5.31 -23.38 0.44
CA LEU A 97 -5.44 -22.53 1.64
C LEU A 97 -4.09 -21.97 2.11
N VAL A 98 -3.04 -22.81 2.09
CA VAL A 98 -1.67 -22.39 2.35
C VAL A 98 -1.23 -21.31 1.37
N SER A 99 -1.45 -21.51 0.06
CA SER A 99 -1.11 -20.52 -0.96
C SER A 99 -1.87 -19.19 -0.78
N GLY A 100 -3.15 -19.25 -0.42
CA GLY A 100 -3.97 -18.06 -0.18
C GLY A 100 -3.48 -17.26 1.02
N LYS A 101 -3.14 -17.94 2.13
CA LYS A 101 -2.60 -17.28 3.33
C LYS A 101 -1.20 -16.69 3.09
N THR A 102 -0.34 -17.40 2.37
CA THR A 102 0.97 -16.87 1.95
C THR A 102 0.79 -15.63 1.09
N GLN A 103 -0.08 -15.68 0.08
CA GLN A 103 -0.33 -14.54 -0.80
C GLN A 103 -0.89 -13.32 -0.05
N VAL A 104 -1.82 -13.52 0.89
CA VAL A 104 -2.34 -12.43 1.74
C VAL A 104 -1.20 -11.82 2.57
N PHE A 105 -0.35 -12.65 3.16
CA PHE A 105 0.78 -12.16 3.94
C PHE A 105 1.79 -11.39 3.09
N ASP A 106 2.21 -11.95 1.94
CA ASP A 106 3.22 -11.33 1.07
C ASP A 106 2.74 -9.99 0.52
N ASN A 107 1.48 -9.92 0.08
CA ASN A 107 0.87 -8.69 -0.38
C ASN A 107 0.81 -7.64 0.73
N ALA A 108 0.43 -8.05 1.95
CA ALA A 108 0.37 -7.16 3.10
C ALA A 108 1.77 -6.69 3.53
N ALA A 109 2.76 -7.58 3.53
CA ALA A 109 4.14 -7.25 3.84
C ALA A 109 4.72 -6.22 2.85
N LEU A 110 4.51 -6.45 1.56
CA LEU A 110 4.90 -5.53 0.51
C LEU A 110 4.21 -4.18 0.67
N ASP A 111 2.89 -4.16 0.88
CA ASP A 111 2.14 -2.92 1.08
C ASP A 111 2.70 -2.14 2.28
N PHE A 112 2.88 -2.81 3.43
CA PHE A 112 3.42 -2.18 4.62
C PHE A 112 4.78 -1.52 4.32
N ALA A 113 5.71 -2.25 3.71
CA ALA A 113 7.04 -1.73 3.36
C ALA A 113 6.95 -0.52 2.41
N MET A 114 6.14 -0.62 1.35
CA MET A 114 5.94 0.49 0.40
C MET A 114 5.35 1.73 1.07
N SER A 115 4.42 1.54 1.99
CA SER A 115 3.74 2.63 2.70
C SER A 115 4.66 3.35 3.69
N VAL A 116 5.64 2.66 4.27
CA VAL A 116 6.75 3.31 5.00
C VAL A 116 7.60 4.13 4.03
N LEU A 117 8.08 3.53 2.94
CA LEU A 117 9.06 4.15 2.04
C LEU A 117 8.51 5.36 1.28
N ARG A 118 7.28 5.29 0.79
CA ARG A 118 6.66 6.40 0.02
C ARG A 118 6.45 7.65 0.87
N LYS A 119 6.47 7.54 2.20
CA LYS A 119 6.52 8.70 3.07
C LYS A 119 7.92 9.32 3.14
N GLU A 120 8.95 8.48 3.21
CA GLU A 120 10.33 8.89 3.49
C GLU A 120 11.05 9.48 2.25
N SER A 121 10.95 8.85 1.07
CA SER A 121 11.77 9.28 -0.08
C SER A 121 11.00 10.05 -1.16
N GLY A 122 9.71 9.76 -1.36
CA GLY A 122 8.91 10.29 -2.48
C GLY A 122 9.49 9.99 -3.87
N ALA A 123 10.58 9.20 -3.95
CA ALA A 123 11.38 8.92 -5.13
C ALA A 123 11.17 7.47 -5.60
N ALA A 124 11.78 7.11 -6.73
CA ALA A 124 11.81 5.73 -7.18
C ALA A 124 12.49 4.85 -6.11
N LEU A 125 11.81 3.77 -5.73
CA LEU A 125 12.25 2.89 -4.67
C LEU A 125 13.38 1.97 -5.15
N THR A 126 14.45 1.86 -4.36
CA THR A 126 15.55 0.93 -4.61
C THR A 126 15.28 -0.46 -4.00
N ALA A 127 15.96 -1.47 -4.53
CA ALA A 127 15.85 -2.83 -4.01
C ALA A 127 16.42 -2.92 -2.58
N GLU A 128 17.48 -2.16 -2.31
CA GLU A 128 18.18 -2.11 -1.03
C GLU A 128 17.31 -1.49 0.07
N GLU A 129 16.63 -0.37 -0.23
CA GLU A 129 15.68 0.25 0.69
C GLU A 129 14.52 -0.69 1.02
N THR A 130 14.03 -1.43 0.03
CA THR A 130 12.97 -2.42 0.22
C THR A 130 13.45 -3.54 1.14
N ALA A 131 14.64 -4.09 0.88
CA ALA A 131 15.22 -5.15 1.70
C ALA A 131 15.38 -4.72 3.17
N LEU A 132 15.85 -3.49 3.41
CA LEU A 132 15.98 -2.95 4.76
C LEU A 132 14.63 -2.84 5.48
N MET A 133 13.57 -2.40 4.78
CA MET A 133 12.23 -2.34 5.38
C MET A 133 11.70 -3.72 5.72
N PHE A 134 11.96 -4.71 4.86
CA PHE A 134 11.58 -6.09 5.12
C PHE A 134 12.30 -6.61 6.37
N GLN A 135 13.61 -6.40 6.48
CA GLN A 135 14.37 -6.79 7.68
C GLN A 135 13.85 -6.12 8.96
N LEU A 136 13.45 -4.85 8.89
CA LEU A 136 13.02 -4.09 10.07
C LEU A 136 11.60 -4.44 10.52
N TYR A 137 10.69 -4.68 9.58
CA TYR A 137 9.25 -4.75 9.86
C TYR A 137 8.62 -6.11 9.57
N ILE A 138 9.20 -6.89 8.66
CA ILE A 138 8.61 -8.14 8.18
C ILE A 138 9.38 -9.30 8.82
N PRO A 139 8.69 -10.26 9.45
CA PRO A 139 9.36 -11.44 9.96
C PRO A 139 10.10 -12.17 8.82
N GLU A 140 11.21 -12.81 9.12
CA GLU A 140 12.06 -13.51 8.15
C GLU A 140 12.40 -14.93 8.61
N ALA A 141 12.82 -15.77 7.66
CA ALA A 141 13.07 -17.18 7.93
C ALA A 141 14.25 -17.31 8.89
N GLY A 142 14.02 -17.94 10.04
CA GLY A 142 15.02 -18.07 11.10
C GLY A 142 14.90 -17.03 12.22
N ASP A 143 13.99 -16.06 12.11
CA ASP A 143 13.69 -15.15 13.22
C ASP A 143 13.23 -15.92 14.46
N LYS A 144 13.75 -15.54 15.62
CA LYS A 144 13.29 -16.06 16.92
C LYS A 144 11.93 -15.47 17.28
N PRO A 145 11.11 -16.13 18.12
CA PRO A 145 9.83 -15.59 18.57
C PRO A 145 9.91 -14.16 19.13
N GLU A 146 11.01 -13.84 19.82
CA GLU A 146 11.31 -12.52 20.36
C GLU A 146 11.51 -11.46 19.26
N GLU A 147 12.23 -11.80 18.19
CA GLU A 147 12.46 -10.94 17.02
C GLU A 147 11.14 -10.73 16.24
N ILE A 148 10.34 -11.78 16.08
CA ILE A 148 9.01 -11.69 15.47
C ILE A 148 8.12 -10.73 16.27
N ALA A 149 8.11 -10.85 17.61
CA ALA A 149 7.35 -9.96 18.49
C ALA A 149 7.88 -8.51 18.43
N GLN A 150 9.20 -8.33 18.36
CA GLN A 150 9.83 -7.03 18.19
C GLN A 150 9.43 -6.37 16.86
N LYS A 151 9.47 -7.10 15.75
CA LYS A 151 9.05 -6.62 14.43
C LYS A 151 7.56 -6.27 14.41
N ARG A 152 6.70 -7.09 15.03
CA ARG A 152 5.27 -6.77 15.23
C ARG A 152 5.08 -5.47 16.00
N ARG A 153 5.86 -5.25 17.07
CA ARG A 153 5.85 -3.99 17.82
C ARG A 153 6.35 -2.81 16.96
N ALA A 154 7.40 -3.00 16.17
CA ALA A 154 7.92 -1.98 15.26
C ALA A 154 6.86 -1.55 14.24
N ARG A 155 6.12 -2.51 13.65
CA ARG A 155 4.99 -2.20 12.76
C ARG A 155 3.93 -1.34 13.45
N LYS A 156 3.53 -1.71 14.68
CA LYS A 156 2.56 -0.96 15.46
C LYS A 156 3.03 0.47 15.76
N LEU A 157 4.30 0.64 16.12
CA LEU A 157 4.88 1.97 16.38
C LEU A 157 4.89 2.83 15.13
N GLN A 158 5.25 2.26 13.98
CA GLN A 158 5.25 3.00 12.72
C GLN A 158 3.85 3.43 12.29
N VAL A 159 2.84 2.57 12.48
CA VAL A 159 1.43 2.93 12.28
C VAL A 159 1.03 4.12 13.16
N VAL A 160 1.38 4.09 14.46
CA VAL A 160 1.08 5.18 15.39
C VAL A 160 1.79 6.47 14.99
N SER A 161 3.06 6.38 14.57
CA SER A 161 3.82 7.52 14.06
C SER A 161 3.13 8.15 12.85
N MET A 162 2.76 7.33 11.85
CA MET A 162 2.09 7.81 10.65
C MET A 162 0.72 8.45 10.94
N LYS A 163 -0.06 7.82 11.83
CA LYS A 163 -1.34 8.38 12.30
C LYS A 163 -1.13 9.72 13.02
N SER A 164 -0.08 9.84 13.84
CA SER A 164 0.25 11.11 14.50
C SER A 164 0.60 12.21 13.49
N MET A 165 1.30 11.88 12.40
CA MET A 165 1.62 12.84 11.33
C MET A 165 0.36 13.27 10.56
N ALA A 166 -0.57 12.34 10.34
CA ALA A 166 -1.84 12.62 9.69
C ALA A 166 -2.72 13.57 10.53
N GLY A 167 -2.70 13.42 11.85
CA GLY A 167 -3.58 14.17 12.76
C GLY A 167 -5.05 13.98 12.38
N LYS A 168 -5.83 15.07 12.38
CA LYS A 168 -7.27 15.03 12.04
C LYS A 168 -7.57 14.61 10.59
N ALA A 169 -6.58 14.61 9.70
CA ALA A 169 -6.77 14.08 8.35
C ALA A 169 -7.00 12.56 8.37
N PHE A 170 -6.46 11.86 9.38
CA PHE A 170 -6.74 10.44 9.62
C PHE A 170 -8.21 10.21 9.89
N ASP A 171 -8.80 10.96 10.82
CA ASP A 171 -10.20 10.79 11.22
C ASP A 171 -11.16 10.98 10.04
N ARG A 172 -10.84 11.93 9.14
CA ARG A 172 -11.58 12.09 7.89
C ARG A 172 -11.42 10.86 6.99
N ALA A 173 -10.19 10.42 6.74
CA ALA A 173 -9.94 9.30 5.84
C ALA A 173 -10.53 7.97 6.36
N GLU A 174 -10.50 7.74 7.67
CA GLU A 174 -11.12 6.59 8.32
C GLU A 174 -12.65 6.63 8.17
N LYS A 175 -13.26 7.80 8.35
CA LYS A 175 -14.69 8.00 8.10
C LYS A 175 -15.05 7.76 6.65
N ASP A 176 -14.30 8.36 5.72
CA ASP A 176 -14.54 8.21 4.27
C ASP A 176 -14.42 6.73 3.87
N LEU A 177 -13.44 6.00 4.42
CA LEU A 177 -13.28 4.56 4.20
C LEU A 177 -14.50 3.78 4.72
N ALA A 178 -14.94 4.06 5.95
CA ALA A 178 -16.10 3.39 6.55
C ALA A 178 -17.40 3.67 5.80
N GLU A 179 -17.56 4.85 5.22
CA GLU A 179 -18.71 5.20 4.36
C GLU A 179 -18.65 4.53 2.98
N SER A 180 -17.44 4.17 2.50
CA SER A 180 -17.20 3.48 1.23
C SER A 180 -17.13 1.95 1.33
N ASP A 181 -17.24 1.39 2.55
CA ASP A 181 -17.25 -0.06 2.78
C ASP A 181 -18.69 -0.59 2.79
N ASP A 182 -19.46 -0.25 1.77
CA ASP A 182 -20.81 -0.73 1.49
C ASP A 182 -20.86 -2.21 1.02
N GLY A 183 -20.00 -3.06 1.60
CA GLY A 183 -20.20 -4.52 1.67
C GLY A 183 -19.45 -5.37 0.64
N GLY A 184 -18.35 -4.89 0.07
CA GLY A 184 -17.64 -5.53 -1.05
C GLY A 184 -16.41 -6.38 -0.71
N ALA A 185 -16.27 -6.94 0.50
CA ALA A 185 -15.04 -7.64 0.87
C ALA A 185 -14.90 -9.02 0.16
N PRO A 186 -13.67 -9.43 -0.28
CA PRO A 186 -13.35 -10.77 -0.81
C PRO A 186 -13.73 -11.94 0.13
N GLN A 187 -13.99 -11.61 1.40
CA GLN A 187 -14.48 -12.54 2.42
C GLN A 187 -15.89 -13.06 2.09
N ILE A 188 -16.72 -12.27 1.41
CA ILE A 188 -18.04 -12.73 0.93
C ILE A 188 -17.87 -13.78 -0.16
N GLU A 189 -16.97 -13.58 -1.12
CA GLU A 189 -16.72 -14.57 -2.18
C GLU A 189 -16.19 -15.88 -1.60
N ALA A 190 -15.25 -15.80 -0.64
CA ALA A 190 -14.77 -16.97 0.09
C ALA A 190 -15.89 -17.67 0.88
N LEU A 191 -16.78 -16.91 1.54
CA LEU A 191 -17.92 -17.46 2.27
C LEU A 191 -18.95 -18.11 1.35
N GLU A 192 -19.26 -17.50 0.20
CA GLU A 192 -20.17 -18.06 -0.81
C GLU A 192 -19.60 -19.36 -1.42
N ILE A 193 -18.29 -19.42 -1.66
CA ILE A 193 -17.62 -20.66 -2.08
C ILE A 193 -17.75 -21.74 -1.00
N LEU A 194 -17.60 -21.39 0.28
CA LEU A 194 -17.76 -22.33 1.41
C LEU A 194 -19.20 -22.81 1.54
N LYS A 195 -20.20 -21.92 1.41
CA LYS A 195 -21.63 -22.26 1.40
C LYS A 195 -21.98 -23.22 0.25
N LYS A 196 -21.50 -22.94 -0.96
CA LYS A 196 -21.73 -23.79 -2.14
C LYS A 196 -21.14 -25.20 -1.96
N ARG A 197 -19.99 -25.32 -1.27
CA ARG A 197 -19.36 -26.61 -0.95
C ARG A 197 -20.07 -27.35 0.18
N ALA A 198 -20.64 -26.63 1.14
CA ALA A 198 -21.42 -27.23 2.23
C ALA A 198 -22.69 -27.93 1.72
N GLN A 199 -23.23 -27.52 0.57
CA GLN A 199 -24.36 -28.21 -0.08
C GLN A 199 -24.04 -29.64 -0.50
N THR A 200 -22.77 -29.94 -0.81
CA THR A 200 -22.32 -31.28 -1.25
C THR A 200 -21.45 -31.98 -0.21
N ASN A 201 -21.13 -31.33 0.91
CA ASN A 201 -20.34 -31.89 2.01
C ASN A 201 -21.05 -31.67 3.36
N PRO A 202 -21.68 -32.71 3.93
CA PRO A 202 -22.45 -32.59 5.17
C PRO A 202 -21.59 -32.30 6.41
N GLU A 203 -20.32 -32.71 6.44
CA GLU A 203 -19.41 -32.37 7.54
C GLU A 203 -19.02 -30.89 7.53
N LEU A 204 -18.77 -30.33 6.34
CA LEU A 204 -18.51 -28.91 6.17
C LEU A 204 -19.75 -28.08 6.53
N ALA A 205 -20.96 -28.55 6.17
CA ALA A 205 -22.20 -27.90 6.56
C ALA A 205 -22.35 -27.82 8.08
N ASN A 206 -22.09 -28.91 8.79
CA ASN A 206 -22.16 -28.93 10.26
C ASN A 206 -21.14 -27.98 10.90
N LYS A 207 -19.89 -27.95 10.41
CA LYS A 207 -18.86 -27.02 10.89
C LYS A 207 -19.21 -25.55 10.63
N LEU A 208 -19.88 -25.24 9.51
CA LEU A 208 -20.34 -23.88 9.22
C LEU A 208 -21.55 -23.49 10.09
N ARG A 209 -22.45 -24.43 10.41
CA ARG A 209 -23.56 -24.21 11.37
C ARG A 209 -23.07 -23.98 12.79
N GLU A 210 -22.11 -24.78 13.26
CA GLU A 210 -21.49 -24.62 14.58
C GLU A 210 -20.82 -23.25 14.76
N ARG A 211 -20.38 -22.65 13.66
CA ARG A 211 -19.77 -21.30 13.63
C ARG A 211 -20.78 -20.19 13.31
N GLY A 212 -22.05 -20.49 13.12
CA GLY A 212 -23.11 -19.52 12.80
C GLY A 212 -22.99 -18.89 11.41
N LEU A 213 -22.30 -19.55 10.48
CA LEU A 213 -22.03 -19.05 9.13
C LEU A 213 -23.06 -19.48 8.09
N ILE A 214 -23.88 -20.50 8.41
CA ILE A 214 -25.06 -20.95 7.66
C ILE A 214 -26.12 -21.45 8.64
N GLU A 215 -27.40 -21.45 8.22
CA GLU A 215 -28.52 -22.03 8.97
C GLU A 215 -28.50 -23.56 9.03
#